data_AF-A0A0G1H3V4-F1
#
_entry.id   AF-A0A0G1H3V4-F1
#
_cell.length_a   1.000
_cell.length_b   1.000
_cell.length_c   1.000
_cell.angle_alpha   90.00
_cell.angle_beta   90.00
_cell.angle_gamma   90.00
#
_symmetry.space_group_name_H-M   'P 1'
#
loop_
_entity.id
_entity.type
_entity.pdbx_description
1 polymer ?
#
loop_
_entity_poly.entity_id
_entity_poly.type
_entity_poly.pdbx_seq_one_letter_code
_entity_poly.pdbx_strand_id
1 'polypeptide(L)'
;MLGKPKSLEPAAWTFVAWLFAVIGLTLVYFVTGLIGLEFGVIRPDSIPVWLPAGVGLAALIVLGYRTWPGIFLGSLLISLVASDKAIILFDEISANKISQIPSVLWQFIIVSPLSSLGLAAVYTTGLLVGAYFVNKLAHGRYALDLPTDASKFVLFGILLSTGMIATFAVLVFSFTGNFSWSEFNYLALTWWFRDALGVLILSPLLIAWSDSRRLHLNRREALEFLLLLLGLLLVAYVVFGGVLAPVARNYSLEFLVIPFLIWGAFRFKQLGAGSTILVMSVVAIWNTVQGVGPFVGVNVSSSILELQAFVSVTALITVMLAAMISKSRLSEQRFRDLIEHSFEGIALLNNKAEVYYASPSTKQVLGFSPVDLINKEWVTVVNKDDRERVRILLTELVNTKGKTINIETQANKKDGKIIWLECTATNLLDEPSVQAIVVNYRGITDRKQAEQNLKLYNARLAEEKTKDEALIASIGDGIIATDPQGKIIRVNRAFEDMTGLEPEEVVGHTTAEVLRVENDKGQPIPDQERSLHRAFSSGQRVVASHYLVRIRFFSFSPVAGPVSGS
;
A
#
# COMPACT_ATOMS: atom_id res chain seq x y z
N MET A 1 9.53 -4.93 3.00
CA MET A 1 9.04 -4.30 4.25
C MET A 1 8.84 -2.81 3.99
N LEU A 2 7.67 -2.42 3.48
CA LEU A 2 7.32 -1.00 3.36
C LEU A 2 6.90 -0.52 4.76
N GLY A 3 7.64 0.44 5.30
CA GLY A 3 7.34 1.04 6.60
C GLY A 3 5.89 1.46 6.67
N LYS A 4 5.24 1.19 7.82
CA LYS A 4 3.95 1.79 8.16
C LYS A 4 4.02 3.28 7.77
N PRO A 5 3.04 3.85 7.06
CA PRO A 5 3.01 5.28 6.85
C PRO A 5 3.19 5.91 8.22
N LYS A 6 4.25 6.71 8.40
CA LYS A 6 4.43 7.52 9.61
C LYS A 6 3.06 8.12 9.88
N SER A 7 2.46 7.74 11.01
CA SER A 7 1.31 8.48 11.53
C SER A 7 1.77 9.93 11.49
N LEU A 8 1.17 10.72 10.62
CA LEU A 8 1.32 12.16 10.65
C LEU A 8 0.77 12.54 12.01
N GLU A 9 1.65 12.58 13.03
CA GLU A 9 1.33 13.29 14.25
C GLU A 9 0.89 14.67 13.80
N PRO A 10 -0.35 15.09 14.11
CA PRO A 10 -0.81 16.40 13.71
C PRO A 10 0.22 17.40 14.23
N ALA A 11 0.72 18.26 13.33
CA ALA A 11 1.69 19.29 13.66
C ALA A 11 1.34 19.90 15.02
N ALA A 12 2.31 19.97 15.93
CA ALA A 12 2.07 20.44 17.29
C ALA A 12 1.34 21.79 17.23
N TRP A 13 0.04 21.77 17.54
CA TRP A 13 -0.79 22.96 17.46
C TRP A 13 -0.18 24.03 18.36
N THR A 14 0.00 25.25 17.85
CA THR A 14 0.18 26.40 18.73
C THR A 14 -1.11 26.56 19.54
N PHE A 15 -0.99 27.05 20.78
CA PHE A 15 -2.16 27.26 21.65
C PHE A 15 -3.24 28.11 20.96
N VAL A 16 -2.83 29.15 20.23
CA VAL A 16 -3.72 30.03 19.47
C VAL A 16 -4.46 29.27 18.37
N ALA A 17 -3.76 28.47 17.57
CA ALA A 17 -4.40 27.71 16.49
C ALA A 17 -5.35 26.63 17.04
N TRP A 18 -4.98 25.97 18.14
CA TRP A 18 -5.87 25.05 18.85
C TRP A 18 -7.12 25.75 19.37
N LEU A 19 -6.98 26.93 19.97
CA LEU A 19 -8.11 27.71 20.48
C LEU A 19 -9.07 28.10 19.37
N PHE A 20 -8.57 28.57 18.21
CA PHE A 20 -9.40 28.84 17.04
C PHE A 20 -10.12 27.59 16.53
N ALA A 21 -9.45 26.43 16.50
CA ALA A 21 -10.07 25.17 16.10
C ALA A 21 -11.20 24.75 17.07
N VAL A 22 -11.00 24.93 18.38
CA VAL A 22 -12.02 24.65 19.40
C VAL A 22 -13.22 25.58 19.25
N ILE A 23 -12.99 26.90 19.16
CA ILE A 23 -14.07 27.90 19.00
C ILE A 23 -14.83 27.67 17.70
N GLY A 24 -14.12 27.44 16.59
CA GLY A 24 -14.73 27.14 15.30
C GLY A 24 -15.58 25.88 15.36
N LEU A 25 -15.08 24.81 15.98
CA LEU A 25 -15.83 23.57 16.14
C LEU A 25 -17.06 23.76 17.05
N THR A 26 -16.95 24.51 18.15
CA THR A 26 -18.10 24.85 19.00
C THR A 26 -19.19 25.55 18.20
N LEU A 27 -18.82 26.56 17.40
CA LEU A 27 -19.78 27.32 16.60
C LEU A 27 -20.46 26.42 15.56
N VAL A 28 -19.69 25.62 14.81
CA VAL A 28 -20.26 24.74 13.78
C VAL A 28 -21.14 23.66 14.39
N TYR A 29 -20.71 23.05 15.51
CA TYR A 29 -21.50 22.05 16.23
C TYR A 29 -22.81 22.65 16.76
N PHE A 30 -22.76 23.86 17.32
CA PHE A 30 -23.94 24.57 17.82
C PHE A 30 -24.92 24.93 16.68
N VAL A 31 -24.43 25.54 15.60
CA VAL A 31 -25.26 25.92 14.44
C VAL A 31 -25.90 24.71 13.77
N THR A 32 -25.15 23.62 13.57
CA THR A 32 -25.72 22.38 13.02
C THR A 32 -26.74 21.74 13.97
N GLY A 33 -26.62 21.98 15.27
CA GLY A 33 -27.60 21.58 16.27
C GLY A 33 -28.89 22.39 16.18
N LEU A 34 -28.77 23.71 16.01
CA LEU A 34 -29.93 24.61 15.82
C LEU A 34 -30.74 24.22 14.57
N ILE A 35 -30.06 23.92 13.46
CA ILE A 35 -30.72 23.42 12.24
C ILE A 35 -31.48 22.12 12.54
N GLY A 36 -30.89 21.21 13.34
CA GLY A 36 -31.56 19.99 13.77
C GLY A 36 -32.82 20.26 14.60
N LEU A 37 -32.76 21.23 15.52
CA LEU A 37 -33.90 21.61 16.36
C LEU A 37 -35.04 22.26 15.56
N GLU A 38 -34.75 23.07 14.54
CA GLU A 38 -35.80 23.67 13.70
C GLU A 38 -36.70 22.59 13.05
N PHE A 39 -36.13 21.47 12.61
CA PHE A 39 -36.94 20.37 12.10
C PHE A 39 -37.87 19.77 13.16
N GLY A 40 -37.41 19.71 14.42
CA GLY A 40 -38.22 19.27 15.56
C GLY A 40 -39.32 20.27 15.96
N VAL A 41 -39.11 21.58 15.72
CA VAL A 41 -40.16 22.60 15.95
C VAL A 41 -41.29 22.48 14.92
N ILE A 42 -40.95 22.18 13.66
CA ILE A 42 -41.95 22.00 12.59
C ILE A 42 -42.79 20.73 12.84
N ARG A 43 -42.19 19.67 13.41
CA ARG A 43 -42.89 18.45 13.83
C ARG A 43 -42.39 17.95 15.20
N PRO A 44 -43.12 18.22 16.31
CA PRO A 44 -42.68 18.06 17.71
C PRO A 44 -42.09 16.70 18.09
N ASP A 45 -42.52 15.64 17.41
CA ASP A 45 -42.18 14.25 17.78
C ASP A 45 -40.91 13.72 17.09
N SER A 46 -40.20 14.52 16.28
CA SER A 46 -39.25 13.93 15.35
C SER A 46 -38.23 14.88 14.72
N ILE A 47 -36.97 14.74 15.15
CA ILE A 47 -35.81 15.29 14.46
C ILE A 47 -35.30 14.24 13.46
N PRO A 48 -35.34 14.49 12.14
CA PRO A 48 -34.98 13.50 11.13
C PRO A 48 -33.48 13.20 11.09
N VAL A 49 -32.62 14.18 11.42
CA VAL A 49 -31.16 14.03 11.40
C VAL A 49 -30.51 14.90 12.46
N TRP A 50 -29.47 14.38 13.12
CA TRP A 50 -28.64 15.14 14.06
C TRP A 50 -27.25 15.38 13.46
N LEU A 51 -27.16 16.44 12.65
CA LEU A 51 -25.94 16.86 11.96
C LEU A 51 -24.71 17.05 12.87
N PRO A 52 -24.83 17.52 14.13
CA PRO A 52 -23.67 17.71 15.00
C PRO A 52 -22.84 16.45 15.23
N ALA A 53 -23.48 15.27 15.30
CA ALA A 53 -22.76 14.01 15.47
C ALA A 53 -21.76 13.77 14.33
N GLY A 54 -22.18 14.05 13.08
CA GLY A 54 -21.31 13.91 11.92
C GLY A 54 -20.20 14.95 11.82
N VAL A 55 -20.48 16.19 12.24
CA VAL A 55 -19.44 17.23 12.38
C VAL A 55 -18.41 16.83 13.41
N GLY A 56 -18.85 16.41 14.61
CA GLY A 56 -17.98 16.09 15.72
C GLY A 56 -17.09 14.88 15.43
N LEU A 57 -17.63 13.79 14.87
CA LEU A 57 -16.82 12.62 14.49
C LEU A 57 -15.77 13.00 13.43
N ALA A 58 -16.17 13.73 12.39
CA ALA A 58 -15.24 14.15 11.34
C ALA A 58 -14.15 15.07 11.89
N ALA A 59 -14.50 16.02 12.76
CA ALA A 59 -13.55 16.92 13.37
C ALA A 59 -12.51 16.17 14.22
N LEU A 60 -12.90 15.15 14.97
CA LEU A 60 -11.95 14.34 15.75
C LEU A 60 -11.02 13.49 14.86
N ILE A 61 -11.51 12.98 13.73
CA ILE A 61 -10.71 12.22 12.76
C ILE A 61 -9.76 13.15 11.99
N VAL A 62 -10.24 14.33 11.59
CA VAL A 62 -9.49 15.29 10.79
C VAL A 62 -8.58 16.14 11.68
N LEU A 63 -9.12 16.93 12.60
CA LEU A 63 -8.34 17.88 13.42
C LEU A 63 -7.62 17.21 14.61
N GLY A 64 -8.03 15.99 14.98
CA GLY A 64 -7.44 15.19 16.04
C GLY A 64 -8.16 15.32 17.39
N TYR A 65 -7.83 14.44 18.35
CA TYR A 65 -8.55 14.35 19.62
C TYR A 65 -8.54 15.62 20.48
N ARG A 66 -7.56 16.52 20.27
CA ARG A 66 -7.43 17.75 21.07
C ARG A 66 -8.58 18.74 20.86
N THR A 67 -9.39 18.59 19.81
CA THR A 67 -10.55 19.46 19.56
C THR A 67 -11.81 19.06 20.33
N TRP A 68 -11.76 17.99 21.14
CA TRP A 68 -12.92 17.54 21.93
C TRP A 68 -13.62 18.63 22.76
N PRO A 69 -12.95 19.66 23.34
CA PRO A 69 -13.65 20.71 24.08
C PRO A 69 -14.64 21.47 23.21
N GLY A 70 -14.38 21.55 21.90
CA GLY A 70 -15.28 22.19 20.94
C GLY A 70 -16.65 21.50 20.89
N ILE A 71 -16.63 20.16 20.88
CA ILE A 71 -17.83 19.30 20.90
C ILE A 71 -18.56 19.44 22.23
N PHE A 72 -17.82 19.40 23.35
CA PHE A 72 -18.40 19.53 24.67
C PHE A 72 -19.13 20.86 24.84
N LEU A 73 -18.47 21.97 24.51
CA LEU A 73 -19.07 23.30 24.60
C LEU A 73 -20.24 23.47 23.63
N GLY A 74 -20.12 22.98 22.39
CA GLY A 74 -21.20 23.05 21.41
C GLY A 74 -22.43 22.25 21.85
N SER A 75 -22.22 21.04 22.36
CA SER A 75 -23.26 20.16 22.91
C SER A 75 -23.91 20.77 24.16
N LEU A 76 -23.13 21.39 25.04
CA LEU A 76 -23.64 22.07 26.22
C LEU A 76 -24.54 23.25 25.83
N LEU A 77 -24.08 24.11 24.92
CA LEU A 77 -24.84 25.27 24.45
C LEU A 77 -26.15 24.86 23.79
N ILE A 78 -26.14 23.89 22.87
CA ILE A 78 -27.37 23.44 22.21
C ILE A 78 -28.32 22.78 23.20
N SER A 79 -27.83 22.02 24.18
CA SER A 79 -28.68 21.38 25.20
C SER A 79 -29.36 22.41 26.10
N LEU A 80 -28.66 23.50 26.44
CA LEU A 80 -29.20 24.61 27.22
C LEU A 80 -30.25 25.41 26.44
N VAL A 81 -30.07 25.57 25.12
CA VAL A 81 -31.08 26.21 24.27
C VAL A 81 -32.30 25.31 24.10
N ALA A 82 -32.09 24.02 23.84
CA ALA A 82 -33.16 23.05 23.63
C ALA A 82 -34.03 22.85 24.88
N SER A 83 -33.52 23.16 26.08
CA SER A 83 -34.25 22.88 27.30
C SER A 83 -35.39 23.86 27.57
N ASP A 84 -35.45 25.04 26.92
CA ASP A 84 -36.47 26.13 26.91
C ASP A 84 -37.42 26.26 28.14
N LYS A 85 -36.96 25.82 29.31
CA LYS A 85 -37.69 25.79 30.58
C LYS A 85 -37.77 27.17 31.23
N ALA A 86 -37.05 28.15 30.70
CA ALA A 86 -37.15 29.56 31.11
C ALA A 86 -38.50 30.17 30.72
N ILE A 87 -39.04 29.81 29.54
CA ILE A 87 -40.37 30.26 29.09
C ILE A 87 -41.45 29.62 29.96
N ILE A 88 -41.33 28.32 30.25
CA ILE A 88 -42.25 27.59 31.15
C ILE A 88 -42.24 28.21 32.56
N LEU A 89 -41.06 28.52 33.11
CA LEU A 89 -40.91 29.18 34.40
C LEU A 89 -41.56 30.58 34.40
N PHE A 90 -41.38 31.36 33.34
CA PHE A 90 -41.99 32.67 33.20
C PHE A 90 -43.52 32.60 33.07
N ASP A 91 -44.05 31.62 32.33
CA ASP A 91 -45.48 31.38 32.18
C ASP A 91 -46.14 30.91 33.49
N GLU A 92 -45.51 30.02 34.26
CA GLU A 92 -46.03 29.57 35.56
C GLU A 92 -46.02 30.67 36.62
N ILE A 93 -44.97 31.50 36.63
CA ILE A 93 -44.89 32.68 37.49
C ILE A 93 -45.97 33.69 37.08
N SER A 94 -46.15 33.94 35.79
CA SER A 94 -47.19 34.85 35.26
C SER A 94 -48.61 34.33 35.49
N ALA A 95 -48.80 33.01 35.50
CA ALA A 95 -50.08 32.35 35.80
C ALA A 95 -50.38 32.23 37.30
N ASN A 96 -49.54 32.80 38.17
CA ASN A 96 -49.71 32.83 39.64
C ASN A 96 -49.86 31.43 40.30
N LYS A 97 -49.27 30.39 39.69
CA LYS A 97 -49.26 29.02 40.22
C LYS A 97 -48.14 28.83 41.26
N ILE A 98 -48.24 29.55 42.37
CA ILE A 98 -47.19 29.66 43.40
C ILE A 98 -46.76 28.30 43.98
N SER A 99 -47.69 27.32 44.06
CA SER A 99 -47.40 25.97 44.55
C SER A 99 -46.47 25.14 43.66
N GLN A 100 -46.34 25.48 42.37
CA GLN A 100 -45.49 24.77 41.41
C GLN A 100 -44.09 25.42 41.28
N ILE A 101 -43.92 26.66 41.75
CA ILE A 101 -42.66 27.41 41.65
C ILE A 101 -41.44 26.65 42.22
N PRO A 102 -41.50 25.99 43.40
CA PRO A 102 -40.34 25.26 43.92
C PRO A 102 -39.89 24.09 43.04
N SER A 103 -40.84 23.31 42.51
CA SER A 103 -40.54 22.19 41.60
C SER A 103 -39.96 22.67 40.27
N VAL A 104 -40.44 23.81 39.76
CA VAL A 104 -40.00 24.37 38.48
C VAL A 104 -38.62 25.01 38.63
N LEU A 105 -38.37 25.71 39.74
CA LEU A 105 -37.04 26.19 40.11
C LEU A 105 -36.04 25.05 40.30
N TRP A 106 -36.43 23.94 40.94
CA TRP A 106 -35.60 22.74 41.04
C TRP A 106 -35.27 22.16 39.66
N GLN A 107 -36.27 22.04 38.78
CA GLN A 107 -36.06 21.57 37.41
C GLN A 107 -35.17 22.49 36.58
N PHE A 108 -35.32 23.81 36.74
CA PHE A 108 -34.57 24.80 35.97
C PHE A 108 -33.14 24.99 36.47
N ILE A 109 -32.92 25.10 37.78
CA ILE A 109 -31.61 25.43 38.37
C ILE A 109 -30.72 24.19 38.47
N ILE A 110 -31.30 23.01 38.72
CA ILE A 110 -30.52 21.81 39.03
C ILE A 110 -30.65 20.78 37.92
N VAL A 111 -31.88 20.37 37.58
CA VAL A 111 -32.09 19.26 36.64
C VAL A 111 -31.62 19.61 35.23
N SER A 112 -32.02 20.77 34.69
CA SER A 112 -31.67 21.15 33.31
C SER A 112 -30.16 21.33 33.07
N PRO A 113 -29.40 22.04 33.94
CA PRO A 113 -27.95 22.12 33.80
C PRO A 113 -27.27 20.76 33.96
N LEU A 114 -27.75 19.92 34.89
CA LEU A 114 -27.21 18.58 35.09
C LEU A 114 -27.44 17.68 33.87
N SER A 115 -28.65 17.68 33.30
CA SER A 115 -28.95 16.98 32.04
C SER A 115 -28.06 17.48 30.90
N SER A 116 -27.90 18.80 30.77
CA SER A 116 -27.11 19.43 29.70
C SER A 116 -25.61 19.09 29.80
N LEU A 117 -25.05 19.10 31.02
CA LEU A 117 -23.68 18.64 31.28
C LEU A 117 -23.52 17.14 31.00
N GLY A 118 -24.52 16.34 31.38
CA GLY A 118 -24.57 14.92 31.09
C GLY A 118 -24.54 14.64 29.58
N LEU A 119 -25.38 15.34 28.81
CA LEU A 119 -25.41 15.22 27.34
C LEU A 119 -24.09 15.68 26.73
N ALA A 120 -23.54 16.80 27.17
CA ALA A 120 -22.25 17.28 26.69
C ALA A 120 -21.15 16.23 26.89
N ALA A 121 -21.12 15.57 28.05
CA ALA A 121 -20.20 14.46 28.32
C ALA A 121 -20.48 13.23 27.44
N VAL A 122 -21.74 12.81 27.29
CA VAL A 122 -22.14 11.65 26.49
C VAL A 122 -21.78 11.83 25.01
N TYR A 123 -22.15 12.94 24.39
CA TYR A 123 -21.83 13.19 22.98
C TYR A 123 -20.31 13.26 22.77
N THR A 124 -19.59 13.95 23.65
CA THR A 124 -18.14 14.06 23.56
C THR A 124 -17.46 12.69 23.69
N THR A 125 -17.82 11.90 24.68
CA THR A 125 -17.21 10.58 24.93
C THR A 125 -17.57 9.57 23.84
N GLY A 126 -18.83 9.52 23.42
CA GLY A 126 -19.28 8.64 22.34
C GLY A 126 -18.56 8.91 21.02
N LEU A 127 -18.41 10.19 20.65
CA LEU A 127 -17.68 10.59 19.44
C LEU A 127 -16.17 10.35 19.57
N LEU A 128 -15.57 10.52 20.76
CA LEU A 128 -14.18 10.16 21.03
C LEU A 128 -13.94 8.66 20.88
N VAL A 129 -14.83 7.81 21.39
CA VAL A 129 -14.76 6.35 21.21
C VAL A 129 -14.86 5.98 19.74
N GLY A 130 -15.81 6.56 19.01
CA GLY A 130 -15.95 6.38 17.57
C GLY A 130 -14.68 6.76 16.82
N ALA A 131 -14.16 7.97 17.05
CA ALA A 131 -12.93 8.45 16.43
C ALA A 131 -11.71 7.60 16.81
N TYR A 132 -11.62 7.12 18.05
CA TYR A 132 -10.55 6.24 18.52
C TYR A 132 -10.49 4.94 17.72
N PHE A 133 -11.62 4.23 17.60
CA PHE A 133 -11.67 2.98 16.87
C PHE A 133 -11.51 3.18 15.36
N VAL A 134 -12.06 4.24 14.79
CA VAL A 134 -11.86 4.56 13.36
C VAL A 134 -10.39 4.86 13.07
N ASN A 135 -9.71 5.65 13.89
CA ASN A 135 -8.28 5.93 13.73
C ASN A 135 -7.42 4.68 13.93
N LYS A 136 -7.76 3.84 14.92
CA LYS A 136 -6.98 2.64 15.26
C LYS A 136 -7.18 1.48 14.29
N LEU A 137 -8.41 1.25 13.83
CA LEU A 137 -8.79 0.04 13.08
C LEU A 137 -9.11 0.30 11.61
N ALA A 138 -9.47 1.54 11.26
CA ALA A 138 -9.90 1.93 9.91
C ALA A 138 -9.01 3.03 9.29
N HIS A 139 -7.78 3.23 9.76
CA HIS A 139 -6.83 4.21 9.20
C HIS A 139 -7.32 5.67 9.19
N GLY A 140 -8.27 6.03 10.08
CA GLY A 140 -8.63 7.42 10.37
C GLY A 140 -9.12 8.20 9.17
N ARG A 141 -8.38 9.24 8.76
CA ARG A 141 -8.72 10.10 7.61
C ARG A 141 -8.84 9.32 6.28
N TYR A 142 -8.27 8.13 6.19
CA TYR A 142 -8.34 7.27 5.00
C TYR A 142 -9.40 6.16 5.11
N ALA A 143 -10.25 6.20 6.14
CA ALA A 143 -11.22 5.14 6.42
C ALA A 143 -12.22 4.88 5.28
N LEU A 144 -12.38 5.81 4.35
CA LEU A 144 -13.33 5.70 3.25
C LEU A 144 -12.66 5.29 1.94
N ASP A 145 -11.34 5.14 1.90
CA ASP A 145 -10.62 4.87 0.65
C ASP A 145 -10.64 3.38 0.26
N LEU A 146 -10.88 2.50 1.23
CA LEU A 146 -10.90 1.05 1.08
C LEU A 146 -12.22 0.49 1.60
N PRO A 147 -12.86 -0.47 0.90
CA PRO A 147 -14.13 -1.07 1.35
C PRO A 147 -14.06 -1.66 2.75
N THR A 148 -12.96 -2.34 3.08
CA THR A 148 -12.76 -2.97 4.40
C THR A 148 -12.70 -1.95 5.53
N ASP A 149 -12.12 -0.78 5.26
CA ASP A 149 -12.03 0.28 6.26
C ASP A 149 -13.33 1.08 6.32
N ALA A 150 -14.04 1.23 5.19
CA ALA A 150 -15.35 1.83 5.15
C ALA A 150 -16.36 1.00 5.96
N SER A 151 -16.29 -0.33 5.91
CA SER A 151 -17.09 -1.22 6.77
C SER A 151 -16.78 -1.01 8.25
N LYS A 152 -15.51 -0.83 8.62
CA LYS A 152 -15.12 -0.52 10.00
C LYS A 152 -15.55 0.88 10.43
N PHE A 153 -15.53 1.85 9.51
CA PHE A 153 -16.07 3.19 9.76
C PHE A 153 -17.57 3.11 10.07
N VAL A 154 -18.33 2.35 9.29
CA VAL A 154 -19.75 2.09 9.58
C VAL A 154 -19.92 1.42 10.93
N LEU A 155 -19.14 0.37 11.23
CA LEU A 155 -19.26 -0.34 12.50
C LEU A 155 -18.92 0.54 13.72
N PHE A 156 -17.80 1.24 13.70
CA PHE A 156 -17.29 1.96 14.87
C PHE A 156 -17.73 3.42 14.94
N GLY A 157 -17.71 4.12 13.81
CA GLY A 157 -18.05 5.54 13.72
C GLY A 157 -19.56 5.78 13.67
N ILE A 158 -20.32 4.89 13.00
CA ILE A 158 -21.78 5.01 12.93
C ILE A 158 -22.41 4.13 14.03
N LEU A 159 -22.38 2.81 13.90
CA LEU A 159 -23.19 1.92 14.74
C LEU A 159 -22.80 1.99 16.23
N LEU A 160 -21.53 1.78 16.57
CA LEU A 160 -21.08 1.75 17.97
C LEU A 160 -21.16 3.13 18.62
N SER A 161 -20.56 4.14 17.98
CA SER A 161 -20.46 5.49 18.54
C SER A 161 -21.84 6.11 18.77
N THR A 162 -22.72 6.13 17.77
CA THR A 162 -24.05 6.73 17.94
C THR A 162 -24.98 5.85 18.77
N GLY A 163 -24.77 4.53 18.77
CA GLY A 163 -25.50 3.61 19.66
C GLY A 163 -25.23 3.93 21.13
N MET A 164 -23.94 4.10 21.49
CA MET A 164 -23.55 4.54 22.82
C MET A 164 -24.15 5.91 23.16
N ILE A 165 -24.05 6.88 22.25
CA ILE A 165 -24.59 8.23 22.46
C ILE A 165 -26.09 8.15 22.77
N ALA A 166 -26.88 7.47 21.94
CA ALA A 166 -28.31 7.38 22.12
C ALA A 166 -28.70 6.67 23.43
N THR A 167 -28.07 5.53 23.75
CA THR A 167 -28.35 4.81 25.00
C THR A 167 -28.04 5.66 26.23
N PHE A 168 -26.84 6.26 26.30
CA PHE A 168 -26.45 7.05 27.48
C PHE A 168 -27.17 8.39 27.56
N ALA A 169 -27.53 9.01 26.43
CA ALA A 169 -28.29 10.25 26.43
C ALA A 169 -29.71 10.03 26.95
N VAL A 170 -30.39 8.95 26.52
CA VAL A 170 -31.71 8.59 27.06
C VAL A 170 -31.61 8.22 28.53
N LEU A 171 -30.55 7.51 28.96
CA LEU A 171 -30.30 7.24 30.39
C LEU A 171 -30.21 8.53 31.21
N VAL A 172 -29.46 9.54 30.75
CA VAL A 172 -29.39 10.85 31.42
C VAL A 172 -30.79 11.45 31.57
N PHE A 173 -31.59 11.44 30.52
CA PHE A 173 -32.95 11.99 30.59
C PHE A 173 -33.90 11.18 31.48
N SER A 174 -33.81 9.85 31.48
CA SER A 174 -34.61 8.98 32.36
C SER A 174 -34.25 9.17 33.84
N PHE A 175 -32.96 9.26 34.18
CA PHE A 175 -32.51 9.52 35.55
C PHE A 175 -32.87 10.91 36.05
N THR A 176 -32.90 11.90 35.14
CA THR A 176 -33.31 13.27 35.46
C THR A 176 -34.83 13.46 35.52
N GLY A 177 -35.61 12.40 35.28
CA GLY A 177 -37.08 12.42 35.34
C GLY A 177 -37.76 13.09 34.15
N ASN A 178 -37.01 13.36 33.07
CA ASN A 178 -37.54 14.01 31.87
C ASN A 178 -38.21 13.01 30.91
N PHE A 179 -37.82 11.72 30.92
CA PHE A 179 -38.41 10.66 30.11
C PHE A 179 -38.82 9.44 30.95
N SER A 180 -39.89 8.77 30.54
CA SER A 180 -40.34 7.53 31.17
C SER A 180 -39.43 6.35 30.81
N TRP A 181 -39.19 5.45 31.76
CA TRP A 181 -38.46 4.20 31.53
C TRP A 181 -39.18 3.26 30.54
N SER A 182 -40.50 3.38 30.40
CA SER A 182 -41.28 2.59 29.43
C SER A 182 -40.96 2.95 27.98
N GLU A 183 -40.52 4.19 27.72
CA GLU A 183 -40.23 4.72 26.39
C GLU A 183 -38.76 4.56 26.01
N PHE A 184 -37.93 4.06 26.93
CA PHE A 184 -36.48 4.01 26.81
C PHE A 184 -36.01 3.39 25.48
N ASN A 185 -36.53 2.21 25.13
CA ASN A 185 -36.12 1.49 23.92
C ASN A 185 -36.51 2.25 22.64
N TYR A 186 -37.70 2.85 22.63
CA TYR A 186 -38.19 3.62 21.50
C TYR A 186 -37.34 4.88 21.28
N LEU A 187 -37.08 5.63 22.35
CA LEU A 187 -36.25 6.84 22.30
C LEU A 187 -34.80 6.51 21.93
N ALA A 188 -34.22 5.46 22.51
CA ALA A 188 -32.85 5.05 22.19
C ALA A 188 -32.71 4.65 20.71
N LEU A 189 -33.67 3.91 20.14
CA LEU A 189 -33.64 3.51 18.74
C LEU A 189 -33.82 4.69 17.78
N THR A 190 -34.78 5.58 18.06
CA THR A 190 -35.05 6.74 17.21
C THR A 190 -33.90 7.75 17.23
N TRP A 191 -33.30 7.99 18.40
CA TRP A 191 -32.14 8.88 18.54
C TRP A 191 -30.89 8.28 17.91
N TRP A 192 -30.69 6.97 18.07
CA TRP A 192 -29.61 6.26 17.40
C TRP A 192 -29.68 6.44 15.89
N PHE A 193 -30.86 6.26 15.29
CA PHE A 193 -31.03 6.34 13.84
C PHE A 193 -30.81 7.77 13.33
N ARG A 194 -31.36 8.77 14.04
CA ARG A 194 -31.14 10.20 13.78
C ARG A 194 -29.65 10.58 13.81
N ASP A 195 -28.92 10.14 14.83
CA ASP A 195 -27.50 10.46 15.02
C ASP A 195 -26.63 9.71 14.00
N ALA A 196 -26.94 8.44 13.72
CA ALA A 196 -26.28 7.62 12.71
C ALA A 196 -26.38 8.27 11.31
N LEU A 197 -27.56 8.78 10.97
CA LEU A 197 -27.79 9.48 9.69
C LEU A 197 -26.94 10.75 9.59
N GLY A 198 -26.80 11.51 10.69
CA GLY A 198 -25.96 12.70 10.75
C GLY A 198 -24.49 12.39 10.48
N VAL A 199 -23.98 11.30 11.07
CA VAL A 199 -22.63 10.79 10.81
C VAL A 199 -22.49 10.34 9.36
N LEU A 200 -23.44 9.58 8.83
CA LEU A 200 -23.38 9.03 7.48
C LEU A 200 -23.41 10.11 6.38
N ILE A 201 -24.13 11.22 6.59
CA ILE A 201 -24.23 12.32 5.62
C ILE A 201 -22.99 13.22 5.71
N LEU A 202 -22.65 13.72 6.90
CA LEU A 202 -21.63 14.77 7.04
C LEU A 202 -20.22 14.24 7.22
N SER A 203 -20.00 13.14 7.94
CA SER A 203 -18.63 12.71 8.22
C SER A 203 -17.85 12.30 6.96
N PRO A 204 -18.41 11.51 6.02
CA PRO A 204 -17.74 11.21 4.76
C PRO A 204 -17.38 12.44 3.93
N LEU A 205 -18.30 13.39 3.86
CA LEU A 205 -18.10 14.64 3.14
C LEU A 205 -16.96 15.45 3.77
N LEU A 206 -17.01 15.71 5.07
CA LEU A 206 -16.01 16.53 5.76
C LEU A 206 -14.61 15.89 5.72
N ILE A 207 -14.53 14.56 5.87
CA ILE A 207 -13.27 13.83 5.70
C ILE A 207 -12.75 14.00 4.27
N ALA A 208 -13.60 13.83 3.26
CA ALA A 208 -13.20 13.96 1.86
C ALA A 208 -12.73 15.39 1.50
N TRP A 209 -13.41 16.42 2.00
CA TRP A 209 -13.07 17.84 1.79
C TRP A 209 -11.84 18.29 2.57
N SER A 210 -11.41 17.54 3.59
CA SER A 210 -10.22 17.90 4.38
C SER A 210 -8.88 17.61 3.70
N ASP A 211 -8.86 16.76 2.66
CA ASP A 211 -7.63 16.41 1.94
C ASP A 211 -7.51 17.29 0.69
N SER A 212 -6.61 18.27 0.72
CA SER A 212 -6.38 19.22 -0.37
C SER A 212 -5.99 18.55 -1.69
N ARG A 213 -5.42 17.34 -1.66
CA ARG A 213 -5.13 16.55 -2.87
C ARG A 213 -6.41 16.10 -3.59
N ARG A 214 -7.51 15.93 -2.86
CA ARG A 214 -8.81 15.55 -3.42
C ARG A 214 -9.51 16.74 -4.07
N LEU A 215 -9.23 17.96 -3.60
CA LEU A 215 -9.87 19.20 -4.06
C LEU A 215 -9.24 19.80 -5.34
N HIS A 216 -8.15 19.24 -5.85
CA HIS A 216 -7.55 19.70 -7.11
C HIS A 216 -8.40 19.25 -8.30
N LEU A 217 -9.43 20.03 -8.61
CA LEU A 217 -10.25 19.90 -9.81
C LEU A 217 -9.78 20.90 -10.87
N ASN A 218 -9.56 20.42 -12.09
CA ASN A 218 -9.34 21.31 -13.22
C ASN A 218 -10.63 22.07 -13.57
N ARG A 219 -10.54 23.21 -14.28
CA ARG A 219 -11.73 24.03 -14.63
C ARG A 219 -12.88 23.21 -15.26
N ARG A 220 -12.54 22.27 -16.14
CA ARG A 220 -13.51 21.35 -16.77
C ARG A 220 -14.16 20.41 -15.75
N GLU A 221 -13.38 19.85 -14.83
CA GLU A 221 -13.87 18.94 -13.80
C GLU A 221 -14.74 19.67 -12.77
N ALA A 222 -14.39 20.91 -12.44
CA ALA A 222 -15.21 21.77 -11.59
C ALA A 222 -16.57 22.10 -12.25
N LEU A 223 -16.59 22.36 -13.57
CA LEU A 223 -17.84 22.52 -14.32
C LEU A 223 -18.66 21.22 -14.38
N GLU A 224 -18.02 20.08 -14.66
CA GLU A 224 -18.68 18.76 -14.61
C GLU A 224 -19.28 18.48 -13.22
N PHE A 225 -18.56 18.83 -12.16
CA PHE A 225 -19.03 18.68 -10.78
C PHE A 225 -20.21 19.59 -10.47
N LEU A 226 -20.16 20.86 -10.88
CA LEU A 226 -21.26 21.81 -10.71
C LEU A 226 -22.51 21.35 -11.46
N LEU A 227 -22.37 20.93 -12.72
CA LEU A 227 -23.48 20.43 -13.54
C LEU A 227 -24.10 19.17 -12.93
N LEU A 228 -23.29 18.27 -12.38
CA LEU A 228 -23.78 17.10 -11.64
C LEU A 228 -24.66 17.52 -10.46
N LEU A 229 -24.18 18.45 -9.63
CA LEU A 229 -24.92 18.90 -8.45
C LEU A 229 -26.19 19.67 -8.82
N LEU A 230 -26.16 20.51 -9.86
CA LEU A 230 -27.34 21.24 -10.35
C LEU A 230 -28.37 20.27 -10.96
N GLY A 231 -27.93 19.28 -11.73
CA GLY A 231 -28.81 18.25 -12.27
C GLY A 231 -29.44 17.41 -11.17
N LEU A 232 -28.67 17.02 -10.15
CA LEU A 232 -29.19 16.33 -8.98
C LEU A 232 -30.19 17.19 -8.20
N LEU A 233 -29.88 18.47 -7.98
CA LEU A 233 -30.79 19.39 -7.28
C LEU A 233 -32.13 19.50 -8.02
N LEU A 234 -32.10 19.63 -9.35
CA LEU A 234 -33.29 19.69 -10.19
C LEU A 234 -34.11 18.39 -10.08
N VAL A 235 -33.49 17.23 -10.26
CA VAL A 235 -34.17 15.93 -10.19
C VAL A 235 -34.71 15.68 -8.77
N ALA A 236 -33.91 15.96 -7.74
CA ALA A 236 -34.33 15.84 -6.34
C ALA A 236 -35.52 16.74 -6.04
N TYR A 237 -35.54 17.97 -6.55
CA TYR A 237 -36.70 18.87 -6.39
C TYR A 237 -37.94 18.35 -7.11
N VAL A 238 -37.82 17.84 -8.34
CA VAL A 238 -38.95 17.27 -9.08
C VAL A 238 -39.53 16.04 -8.37
N VAL A 239 -38.66 15.20 -7.83
CA VAL A 239 -39.02 13.93 -7.18
C VAL A 239 -39.56 14.13 -5.77
N PHE A 240 -38.85 14.87 -4.92
CA PHE A 240 -39.22 15.08 -3.52
C PHE A 240 -40.14 16.28 -3.30
N GLY A 241 -40.13 17.28 -4.19
CA GLY A 241 -40.97 18.48 -4.11
C GLY A 241 -42.40 18.30 -4.59
N GLY A 242 -42.84 17.06 -4.87
CA GLY A 242 -44.24 16.76 -5.21
C GLY A 242 -44.69 17.21 -6.61
N VAL A 243 -43.78 17.69 -7.46
CA VAL A 243 -44.09 18.14 -8.83
C VAL A 243 -44.75 17.03 -9.65
N LEU A 244 -44.30 15.79 -9.47
CA LEU A 244 -44.83 14.61 -10.15
C LEU A 244 -45.88 13.84 -9.32
N ALA A 245 -46.38 14.39 -8.20
CA ALA A 245 -47.28 13.69 -7.28
C ALA A 245 -48.49 12.99 -7.95
N PRO A 246 -49.15 13.55 -9.00
CA PRO A 246 -50.26 12.86 -9.67
C PRO A 246 -49.85 11.58 -10.40
N VAL A 247 -48.65 11.55 -10.98
CA VAL A 247 -48.12 10.41 -11.75
C VAL A 247 -47.35 9.45 -10.85
N ALA A 248 -46.70 9.97 -9.82
CA ALA A 248 -45.84 9.22 -8.89
C ALA A 248 -46.60 8.28 -7.94
N ARG A 249 -47.93 8.40 -7.79
CA ARG A 249 -48.72 7.55 -6.87
C ARG A 249 -48.53 6.04 -7.09
N ASN A 250 -48.15 5.62 -8.30
CA ASN A 250 -47.95 4.21 -8.65
C ASN A 250 -46.48 3.84 -8.93
N TYR A 251 -45.53 4.77 -8.80
CA TYR A 251 -44.14 4.56 -9.18
C TYR A 251 -43.17 5.12 -8.14
N SER A 252 -42.15 4.32 -7.76
CA SER A 252 -41.05 4.75 -6.89
C SER A 252 -40.04 5.65 -7.61
N LEU A 253 -40.40 6.91 -7.81
CA LEU A 253 -39.56 7.90 -8.50
C LEU A 253 -38.38 8.40 -7.64
N GLU A 254 -38.39 8.15 -6.34
CA GLU A 254 -37.30 8.47 -5.39
C GLU A 254 -35.94 7.91 -5.83
N PHE A 255 -35.93 6.83 -6.61
CA PHE A 255 -34.70 6.21 -7.11
C PHE A 255 -34.05 6.92 -8.31
N LEU A 256 -34.71 7.92 -8.91
CA LEU A 256 -34.14 8.69 -10.03
C LEU A 256 -32.90 9.51 -9.66
N VAL A 257 -32.63 9.69 -8.36
CA VAL A 257 -31.40 10.33 -7.86
C VAL A 257 -30.19 9.38 -7.90
N ILE A 258 -30.39 8.06 -7.95
CA ILE A 258 -29.30 7.06 -7.88
C ILE A 258 -28.27 7.22 -9.00
N PRO A 259 -28.63 7.43 -10.28
CA PRO A 259 -27.64 7.65 -11.34
C PRO A 259 -26.68 8.80 -11.05
N PHE A 260 -27.15 9.88 -10.41
CA PHE A 260 -26.31 11.02 -10.01
C PHE A 260 -25.39 10.66 -8.84
N LEU A 261 -25.89 9.90 -7.85
CA LEU A 261 -25.08 9.38 -6.73
C LEU A 261 -23.96 8.47 -7.26
N ILE A 262 -24.28 7.54 -8.16
CA ILE A 262 -23.33 6.62 -8.80
C ILE A 262 -22.31 7.41 -9.61
N TRP A 263 -22.75 8.38 -10.43
CA TRP A 263 -21.86 9.20 -11.23
C TRP A 263 -20.91 10.03 -10.35
N GLY A 264 -21.43 10.63 -9.27
CA GLY A 264 -20.63 11.35 -8.28
C GLY A 264 -19.54 10.46 -7.68
N ALA A 265 -19.91 9.28 -7.20
CA ALA A 265 -18.99 8.30 -6.66
C ALA A 265 -17.96 7.79 -7.69
N PHE A 266 -18.34 7.59 -8.95
CA PHE A 266 -17.44 7.07 -9.99
C PHE A 266 -16.46 8.12 -10.53
N ARG A 267 -16.95 9.34 -10.78
CA ARG A 267 -16.16 10.43 -11.38
C ARG A 267 -15.31 11.14 -10.34
N PHE A 268 -15.89 11.45 -9.18
CA PHE A 268 -15.29 12.31 -8.15
C PHE A 268 -15.03 11.58 -6.82
N LYS A 269 -15.17 10.24 -6.78
CA LYS A 269 -14.84 9.39 -5.62
C LYS A 269 -15.61 9.85 -4.36
N GLN A 270 -14.92 9.92 -3.23
CA GLN A 270 -15.50 10.28 -1.94
C GLN A 270 -16.05 11.72 -1.89
N LEU A 271 -15.43 12.66 -2.62
CA LEU A 271 -15.93 14.03 -2.71
C LEU A 271 -17.27 14.08 -3.42
N GLY A 272 -17.38 13.38 -4.56
CA GLY A 272 -18.62 13.22 -5.30
C GLY A 272 -19.70 12.56 -4.47
N ALA A 273 -19.40 11.37 -3.93
CA ALA A 273 -20.31 10.62 -3.08
C ALA A 273 -20.87 11.48 -1.94
N GLY A 274 -20.00 12.08 -1.12
CA GLY A 274 -20.43 12.89 0.02
C GLY A 274 -21.27 14.11 -0.40
N SER A 275 -20.88 14.80 -1.49
CA SER A 275 -21.57 16.03 -1.92
C SER A 275 -22.94 15.72 -2.50
N THR A 276 -23.06 14.65 -3.28
CA THR A 276 -24.35 14.23 -3.84
C THR A 276 -25.29 13.67 -2.76
N ILE A 277 -24.76 12.93 -1.77
CA ILE A 277 -25.54 12.47 -0.61
C ILE A 277 -26.07 13.68 0.16
N LEU A 278 -25.23 14.69 0.43
CA LEU A 278 -25.66 15.89 1.15
C LEU A 278 -26.79 16.61 0.42
N VAL A 279 -26.63 16.91 -0.87
CA VAL A 279 -27.63 17.63 -1.67
C VAL A 279 -28.95 16.86 -1.70
N MET A 280 -28.89 15.56 -1.99
CA MET A 280 -30.08 14.69 -2.01
C MET A 280 -30.77 14.68 -0.64
N SER A 281 -30.01 14.51 0.45
CA SER A 281 -30.57 14.41 1.81
C SER A 281 -31.21 15.72 2.23
N VAL A 282 -30.58 16.88 1.95
CA VAL A 282 -31.15 18.19 2.29
C VAL A 282 -32.49 18.40 1.61
N VAL A 283 -32.60 18.12 0.31
CA VAL A 283 -33.85 18.29 -0.43
C VAL A 283 -34.92 17.29 0.02
N ALA A 284 -34.55 16.03 0.23
CA ALA A 284 -35.48 14.99 0.68
C ALA A 284 -36.02 15.27 2.09
N ILE A 285 -35.14 15.64 3.03
CA ILE A 285 -35.51 15.98 4.41
C ILE A 285 -36.40 17.22 4.43
N TRP A 286 -36.00 18.30 3.74
CA TRP A 286 -36.75 19.55 3.73
C TRP A 286 -38.19 19.35 3.25
N ASN A 287 -38.39 18.71 2.11
CA ASN A 287 -39.74 18.52 1.56
C ASN A 287 -40.58 17.57 2.41
N THR A 288 -40.01 16.47 2.90
CA THR A 288 -40.75 15.51 3.74
C THR A 288 -41.23 16.15 5.04
N VAL A 289 -40.39 16.99 5.67
CA VAL A 289 -40.79 17.73 6.88
C VAL A 289 -41.96 18.69 6.58
N GLN A 290 -41.93 19.36 5.44
CA GLN A 290 -43.02 20.21 4.94
C GLN A 290 -44.29 19.42 4.54
N GLY A 291 -44.27 18.08 4.62
CA GLY A 291 -45.41 17.25 4.25
C GLY A 291 -45.59 17.10 2.75
N VAL A 292 -44.53 17.29 1.97
CA VAL A 292 -44.51 17.11 0.51
C VAL A 292 -43.53 16.00 0.13
N GLY A 293 -43.90 15.18 -0.85
CA GLY A 293 -43.01 14.19 -1.45
C GLY A 293 -43.41 12.74 -1.17
N PRO A 294 -42.57 11.79 -1.63
CA PRO A 294 -42.91 10.37 -1.68
C PRO A 294 -42.96 9.68 -0.32
N PHE A 295 -42.27 10.21 0.69
CA PHE A 295 -42.20 9.61 2.03
C PHE A 295 -43.32 10.09 2.96
N VAL A 296 -44.25 10.92 2.48
CA VAL A 296 -45.33 11.46 3.32
C VAL A 296 -46.43 10.42 3.46
N GLY A 297 -46.42 9.72 4.60
CA GLY A 297 -47.42 8.73 4.97
C GLY A 297 -48.52 9.28 5.89
N VAL A 298 -49.35 8.37 6.40
CA VAL A 298 -50.47 8.69 7.32
C VAL A 298 -49.96 9.26 8.65
N ASN A 299 -48.83 8.75 9.14
CA ASN A 299 -48.21 9.16 10.40
C ASN A 299 -46.87 9.86 10.14
N VAL A 300 -46.55 10.84 10.98
CA VAL A 300 -45.27 11.57 10.91
C VAL A 300 -44.09 10.63 11.15
N SER A 301 -44.19 9.79 12.17
CA SER A 301 -43.11 8.87 12.56
C SER A 301 -42.81 7.84 11.47
N SER A 302 -43.82 7.34 10.75
CA SER A 302 -43.60 6.43 9.62
C SER A 302 -42.94 7.16 8.45
N SER A 303 -43.36 8.40 8.18
CA SER A 303 -42.80 9.23 7.11
C SER A 303 -41.30 9.48 7.29
N ILE A 304 -40.90 9.78 8.52
CA ILE A 304 -39.50 10.05 8.85
C ILE A 304 -38.68 8.77 8.86
N LEU A 305 -39.24 7.65 9.32
CA LEU A 305 -38.56 6.37 9.28
C LEU A 305 -38.29 5.92 7.84
N GLU A 306 -39.26 6.08 6.93
CA GLU A 306 -39.11 5.78 5.50
C GLU A 306 -38.02 6.65 4.85
N LEU A 307 -38.07 7.96 5.09
CA LEU A 307 -37.04 8.90 4.65
C LEU A 307 -35.65 8.51 5.18
N GLN A 308 -35.52 8.23 6.48
CA GLN A 308 -34.25 7.87 7.10
C GLN A 308 -33.73 6.53 6.57
N ALA A 309 -34.60 5.56 6.32
CA ALA A 309 -34.23 4.28 5.71
C ALA A 309 -33.71 4.49 4.28
N PHE A 310 -34.41 5.28 3.47
CA PHE A 310 -33.99 5.62 2.11
C PHE A 310 -32.63 6.31 2.08
N VAL A 311 -32.45 7.36 2.88
CA VAL A 311 -31.19 8.11 2.95
C VAL A 311 -30.06 7.22 3.49
N SER A 312 -30.32 6.38 4.49
CA SER A 312 -29.32 5.45 5.04
C SER A 312 -28.83 4.46 3.99
N VAL A 313 -29.75 3.79 3.29
CA VAL A 313 -29.41 2.78 2.29
C VAL A 313 -28.68 3.41 1.12
N THR A 314 -29.21 4.52 0.58
CA THR A 314 -28.59 5.20 -0.58
C THR A 314 -27.23 5.78 -0.24
N ALA A 315 -27.06 6.40 0.93
CA ALA A 315 -25.78 6.93 1.37
C ALA A 315 -24.75 5.82 1.62
N LEU A 316 -25.15 4.73 2.30
CA LEU A 316 -24.26 3.59 2.56
C LEU A 316 -23.78 2.95 1.26
N ILE A 317 -24.69 2.69 0.31
CA ILE A 317 -24.35 2.14 -1.01
C ILE A 317 -23.38 3.08 -1.74
N THR A 318 -23.66 4.39 -1.73
CA THR A 318 -22.86 5.37 -2.46
C THR A 318 -21.44 5.51 -1.88
N VAL A 319 -21.31 5.54 -0.55
CA VAL A 319 -20.00 5.55 0.14
C VAL A 319 -19.21 4.27 -0.14
N MET A 320 -19.87 3.11 -0.07
CA MET A 320 -19.25 1.81 -0.35
C MET A 320 -18.83 1.70 -1.82
N LEU A 321 -19.65 2.17 -2.76
CA LEU A 321 -19.34 2.20 -4.18
C LEU A 321 -18.10 3.06 -4.45
N ALA A 322 -18.04 4.26 -3.85
CA ALA A 322 -16.87 5.13 -3.96
C ALA A 322 -15.59 4.46 -3.40
N ALA A 323 -15.70 3.76 -2.27
CA ALA A 323 -14.57 3.03 -1.67
C ALA A 323 -14.12 1.86 -2.57
N MET A 324 -15.07 1.14 -3.17
CA MET A 324 -14.80 0.01 -4.06
C MET A 324 -14.11 0.44 -5.36
N ILE A 325 -14.58 1.52 -5.97
CA ILE A 325 -13.98 2.11 -7.17
C ILE A 325 -12.57 2.62 -6.86
N SER A 326 -12.36 3.24 -5.69
CA SER A 326 -11.04 3.70 -5.25
C SER A 326 -10.06 2.54 -5.10
N LYS A 327 -10.47 1.43 -4.47
CA LYS A 327 -9.64 0.21 -4.36
C LYS A 327 -9.28 -0.39 -5.72
N SER A 328 -10.25 -0.50 -6.63
CA SER A 328 -10.02 -1.08 -7.96
C SER A 328 -8.94 -0.31 -8.72
N ARG A 329 -9.02 1.02 -8.76
CA ARG A 329 -8.01 1.85 -9.44
C ARG A 329 -6.66 1.81 -8.76
N LEU A 330 -6.60 1.78 -7.42
CA LEU A 330 -5.33 1.65 -6.70
C LEU A 330 -4.64 0.32 -7.00
N SER A 331 -5.41 -0.77 -7.09
CA SER A 331 -4.89 -2.08 -7.46
C SER A 331 -4.36 -2.09 -8.89
N GLU A 332 -5.11 -1.50 -9.83
CA GLU A 332 -4.73 -1.41 -11.24
C GLU A 332 -3.48 -0.55 -11.43
N GLN A 333 -3.38 0.59 -10.75
CA GLN A 333 -2.21 1.45 -10.80
C GLN A 333 -0.97 0.79 -10.20
N ARG A 334 -1.09 0.14 -9.02
CA ARG A 334 0.02 -0.62 -8.45
C ARG A 334 0.50 -1.74 -9.37
N PHE A 335 -0.43 -2.43 -10.02
CA PHE A 335 -0.09 -3.46 -10.99
C PHE A 335 0.64 -2.87 -12.20
N ARG A 336 0.16 -1.74 -12.75
CA ARG A 336 0.88 -1.01 -13.80
C ARG A 336 2.27 -0.60 -13.34
N ASP A 337 2.42 0.06 -12.20
CA ASP A 337 3.71 0.54 -11.69
C ASP A 337 4.71 -0.61 -11.48
N LEU A 338 4.26 -1.76 -10.95
CA LEU A 338 5.10 -2.95 -10.77
C LEU A 338 5.61 -3.52 -12.11
N ILE A 339 4.77 -3.52 -13.14
CA ILE A 339 5.12 -4.00 -14.48
C ILE A 339 5.95 -2.97 -15.26
N GLU A 340 5.71 -1.68 -15.05
CA GLU A 340 6.45 -0.60 -15.71
C GLU A 340 7.90 -0.51 -15.22
N HIS A 341 8.14 -0.85 -13.95
CA HIS A 341 9.45 -0.83 -13.32
C HIS A 341 10.14 -2.21 -13.25
N SER A 342 9.56 -3.28 -13.79
CA SER A 342 10.27 -4.56 -13.89
C SER A 342 11.33 -4.48 -14.99
N PHE A 343 12.56 -4.95 -14.69
CA PHE A 343 13.63 -5.10 -15.69
C PHE A 343 13.33 -6.20 -16.73
N GLU A 344 12.28 -6.97 -16.48
CA GLU A 344 11.77 -8.02 -17.35
C GLU A 344 10.63 -7.45 -18.19
N GLY A 345 10.63 -7.78 -19.48
CA GLY A 345 9.53 -7.52 -20.39
C GLY A 345 8.43 -8.55 -20.21
N ILE A 346 7.18 -8.11 -20.33
CA ILE A 346 6.00 -8.97 -20.33
C ILE A 346 5.27 -8.74 -21.65
N ALA A 347 4.98 -9.82 -22.38
CA ALA A 347 4.12 -9.78 -23.55
C ALA A 347 2.96 -10.76 -23.38
N LEU A 348 1.76 -10.37 -23.79
CA LEU A 348 0.60 -11.24 -23.85
C LEU A 348 0.32 -11.56 -25.31
N LEU A 349 0.26 -12.85 -25.62
CA LEU A 349 -0.02 -13.34 -26.96
C LEU A 349 -1.42 -13.94 -27.02
N ASN A 350 -2.11 -13.72 -28.14
CA ASN A 350 -3.38 -14.38 -28.41
C ASN A 350 -3.17 -15.85 -28.84
N ASN A 351 -4.26 -16.55 -29.18
CA ASN A 351 -4.22 -17.94 -29.67
C ASN A 351 -3.50 -18.13 -31.02
N LYS A 352 -3.15 -17.04 -31.73
CA LYS A 352 -2.34 -17.05 -32.96
C LYS A 352 -0.88 -16.65 -32.71
N ALA A 353 -0.46 -16.55 -31.44
CA ALA A 353 0.86 -16.06 -31.04
C ALA A 353 1.17 -14.62 -31.49
N GLU A 354 0.14 -13.81 -31.74
CA GLU A 354 0.25 -12.38 -32.00
C GLU A 354 0.23 -11.60 -30.67
N VAL A 355 1.10 -10.61 -30.54
CA VAL A 355 1.18 -9.76 -29.36
C VAL A 355 -0.04 -8.84 -29.32
N TYR A 356 -0.86 -8.88 -28.27
CA TYR A 356 -1.92 -7.89 -28.06
C TYR A 356 -1.62 -6.94 -26.90
N TYR A 357 -0.64 -7.29 -26.05
CA TYR A 357 -0.11 -6.42 -25.01
C TYR A 357 1.39 -6.62 -24.86
N ALA A 358 2.12 -5.53 -24.63
CA ALA A 358 3.53 -5.56 -24.25
C ALA A 358 3.77 -4.51 -23.16
N SER A 359 4.49 -4.86 -22.09
CA SER A 359 4.81 -3.95 -21.00
C SER A 359 5.71 -2.81 -21.46
N PRO A 360 5.71 -1.63 -20.81
CA PRO A 360 6.61 -0.54 -21.15
C PRO A 360 8.10 -0.90 -21.03
N SER A 361 8.46 -1.86 -20.16
CA SER A 361 9.81 -2.41 -20.03
C SER A 361 10.32 -3.07 -21.32
N THR A 362 9.43 -3.45 -22.26
CA THR A 362 9.78 -3.90 -23.62
C THR A 362 10.71 -2.93 -24.34
N LYS A 363 10.51 -1.62 -24.15
CA LYS A 363 11.36 -0.59 -24.75
C LYS A 363 12.79 -0.63 -24.20
N GLN A 364 12.95 -0.95 -22.92
CA GLN A 364 14.26 -1.07 -22.28
C GLN A 364 14.97 -2.37 -22.73
N VAL A 365 14.24 -3.48 -22.78
CA VAL A 365 14.79 -4.80 -23.13
C VAL A 365 15.05 -4.95 -24.63
N LEU A 366 14.06 -4.70 -25.48
CA LEU A 366 14.11 -4.94 -26.93
C LEU A 366 14.27 -3.65 -27.77
N GLY A 367 14.10 -2.46 -27.19
CA GLY A 367 14.16 -1.20 -27.94
C GLY A 367 12.90 -0.86 -28.75
N PHE A 368 11.90 -1.75 -28.79
CA PHE A 368 10.61 -1.49 -29.42
C PHE A 368 9.67 -0.75 -28.46
N SER A 369 8.93 0.22 -29.00
CA SER A 369 7.76 0.74 -28.27
C SER A 369 6.70 -0.38 -28.22
N PRO A 370 5.92 -0.54 -27.13
CA PRO A 370 4.86 -1.54 -27.07
C PRO A 370 3.95 -1.55 -28.31
N VAL A 371 3.60 -0.36 -28.81
CA VAL A 371 2.75 -0.17 -30.00
C VAL A 371 3.37 -0.74 -31.28
N ASP A 372 4.71 -0.81 -31.36
CA ASP A 372 5.41 -1.38 -32.52
C ASP A 372 5.21 -2.89 -32.66
N LEU A 373 4.87 -3.57 -31.55
CA LEU A 373 4.74 -5.03 -31.47
C LEU A 373 3.28 -5.50 -31.50
N ILE A 374 2.32 -4.64 -31.14
CA ILE A 374 0.90 -5.00 -31.15
C ILE A 374 0.50 -5.51 -32.55
N ASN A 375 -0.26 -6.61 -32.58
CA ASN A 375 -0.73 -7.33 -33.76
C ASN A 375 0.38 -7.94 -34.64
N LYS A 376 1.61 -8.08 -34.12
CA LYS A 376 2.68 -8.83 -34.78
C LYS A 376 2.88 -10.18 -34.11
N GLU A 377 3.24 -11.20 -34.88
CA GLU A 377 3.68 -12.47 -34.33
C GLU A 377 4.93 -12.27 -33.47
N TRP A 378 4.98 -12.92 -32.30
CA TRP A 378 6.14 -12.85 -31.40
C TRP A 378 7.45 -13.27 -32.08
N VAL A 379 7.41 -14.22 -33.01
CA VAL A 379 8.59 -14.67 -33.75
C VAL A 379 9.25 -13.58 -34.60
N THR A 380 8.58 -12.45 -34.83
CA THR A 380 9.19 -11.31 -35.56
C THR A 380 10.35 -10.68 -34.79
N VAL A 381 10.31 -10.68 -33.46
CA VAL A 381 11.41 -10.18 -32.60
C VAL A 381 12.54 -11.19 -32.42
N VAL A 382 12.27 -12.47 -32.67
CA VAL A 382 13.27 -13.56 -32.61
C VAL A 382 14.22 -13.46 -33.81
N ASN A 383 15.49 -13.78 -33.58
CA ASN A 383 16.52 -13.84 -34.62
C ASN A 383 16.15 -14.88 -35.68
N LYS A 384 16.50 -14.62 -36.95
CA LYS A 384 16.13 -15.46 -38.10
C LYS A 384 16.50 -16.94 -37.89
N ASP A 385 17.64 -17.21 -37.28
CA ASP A 385 18.15 -18.57 -37.10
C ASP A 385 17.33 -19.37 -36.07
N ASP A 386 16.72 -18.67 -35.09
CA ASP A 386 15.92 -19.28 -34.02
C ASP A 386 14.41 -19.25 -34.29
N ARG A 387 13.93 -18.53 -35.31
CA ARG A 387 12.50 -18.30 -35.58
C ARG A 387 11.69 -19.57 -35.70
N GLU A 388 12.18 -20.55 -36.46
CA GLU A 388 11.43 -21.76 -36.75
C GLU A 388 11.30 -22.64 -35.51
N ARG A 389 12.38 -22.74 -34.72
CA ARG A 389 12.37 -23.42 -33.42
C ARG A 389 11.37 -22.79 -32.47
N VAL A 390 11.34 -21.46 -32.35
CA VAL A 390 10.40 -20.76 -31.46
C VAL A 390 8.96 -20.90 -31.96
N ARG A 391 8.72 -20.88 -33.28
CA ARG A 391 7.38 -21.08 -33.86
C ARG A 391 6.80 -22.45 -33.50
N ILE A 392 7.61 -23.51 -33.59
CA ILE A 392 7.19 -24.88 -33.23
C ILE A 392 6.80 -24.92 -31.74
N LEU A 393 7.64 -24.37 -30.86
CA LEU A 393 7.37 -24.34 -29.42
C LEU A 393 6.13 -23.54 -29.05
N LEU A 394 5.90 -22.39 -29.68
CA LEU A 394 4.68 -21.59 -29.48
C LEU A 394 3.44 -22.33 -29.96
N THR A 395 3.51 -23.01 -31.10
CA THR A 395 2.39 -23.80 -31.64
C THR A 395 2.04 -24.97 -30.70
N GLU A 396 3.04 -25.65 -30.16
CA GLU A 396 2.82 -26.69 -29.14
C GLU A 396 2.23 -26.12 -27.85
N LEU A 397 2.73 -24.94 -27.42
CA LEU A 397 2.27 -24.24 -26.24
C LEU A 397 0.79 -23.84 -26.34
N VAL A 398 0.36 -23.27 -27.47
CA VAL A 398 -1.04 -22.89 -27.75
C VAL A 398 -1.98 -24.09 -27.56
N ASN A 399 -1.55 -25.27 -28.03
CA ASN A 399 -2.37 -26.49 -28.00
C ASN A 399 -2.35 -27.22 -26.64
N THR A 400 -1.46 -26.83 -25.72
CA THR A 400 -1.30 -27.52 -24.43
C THR A 400 -1.66 -26.61 -23.26
N LYS A 401 -2.82 -26.86 -22.65
CA LYS A 401 -3.37 -26.07 -21.54
C LYS A 401 -2.42 -26.04 -20.33
N GLY A 402 -2.18 -24.85 -19.76
CA GLY A 402 -1.37 -24.66 -18.55
C GLY A 402 0.12 -24.98 -18.69
N LYS A 403 0.59 -25.40 -19.88
CA LYS A 403 2.00 -25.72 -20.12
C LYS A 403 2.84 -24.44 -19.94
N THR A 404 4.01 -24.61 -19.34
CA THR A 404 5.04 -23.57 -19.25
C THR A 404 6.30 -24.05 -19.96
N ILE A 405 6.90 -23.19 -20.77
CA ILE A 405 8.18 -23.44 -21.44
C ILE A 405 9.18 -22.35 -21.05
N ASN A 406 10.44 -22.76 -20.88
CA ASN A 406 11.56 -21.86 -20.68
C ASN A 406 12.50 -22.02 -21.86
N ILE A 407 12.90 -20.91 -22.49
CA ILE A 407 13.79 -20.91 -23.64
C ILE A 407 14.75 -19.73 -23.57
N GLU A 408 16.03 -20.01 -23.82
CA GLU A 408 17.00 -18.99 -24.17
C GLU A 408 17.08 -18.87 -25.70
N THR A 409 16.90 -17.67 -26.23
CA THR A 409 16.90 -17.42 -27.68
C THR A 409 17.54 -16.08 -28.00
N GLN A 410 18.07 -15.97 -29.22
CA GLN A 410 18.55 -14.69 -29.72
C GLN A 410 17.39 -13.86 -30.26
N ALA A 411 17.37 -12.58 -29.93
CA ALA A 411 16.39 -11.62 -30.42
C ALA A 411 17.08 -10.43 -31.08
N ASN A 412 16.38 -9.80 -32.02
CA ASN A 412 16.83 -8.59 -32.68
C ASN A 412 16.21 -7.38 -31.97
N LYS A 413 17.05 -6.49 -31.45
CA LYS A 413 16.61 -5.17 -31.01
C LYS A 413 16.14 -4.33 -32.19
N LYS A 414 15.37 -3.28 -31.91
CA LYS A 414 14.91 -2.30 -32.92
C LYS A 414 16.06 -1.62 -33.67
N ASP A 415 17.21 -1.44 -33.02
CA ASP A 415 18.43 -0.87 -33.61
C ASP A 415 19.25 -1.88 -34.44
N GLY A 416 18.78 -3.13 -34.56
CA GLY A 416 19.44 -4.20 -35.29
C GLY A 416 20.47 -5.01 -34.48
N LYS A 417 20.75 -4.65 -33.22
CA LYS A 417 21.67 -5.43 -32.37
C LYS A 417 21.04 -6.76 -31.96
N ILE A 418 21.85 -7.82 -31.97
CA ILE A 418 21.45 -9.14 -31.46
C ILE A 418 21.67 -9.17 -29.95
N ILE A 419 20.65 -9.61 -29.22
CA ILE A 419 20.70 -9.80 -27.77
C ILE A 419 20.25 -11.21 -27.41
N TRP A 420 20.71 -11.73 -26.28
CA TRP A 420 20.19 -12.96 -25.70
C TRP A 420 19.01 -12.66 -24.80
N LEU A 421 17.91 -13.38 -25.00
CA LEU A 421 16.75 -13.37 -24.13
C LEU A 421 16.62 -14.72 -23.42
N GLU A 422 16.32 -14.66 -22.13
CA GLU A 422 15.70 -15.75 -21.39
C GLU A 422 14.20 -15.48 -21.37
N CYS A 423 13.40 -16.43 -21.86
CA CYS A 423 11.95 -16.30 -21.99
C CYS A 423 11.25 -17.45 -21.26
N THR A 424 10.27 -17.11 -20.43
CA THR A 424 9.31 -18.05 -19.85
C THR A 424 7.94 -17.76 -20.46
N ALA A 425 7.35 -18.73 -21.13
CA ALA A 425 6.02 -18.62 -21.72
C ALA A 425 5.05 -19.63 -21.11
N THR A 426 3.92 -19.16 -20.59
CA THR A 426 2.88 -20.00 -19.97
C THR A 426 1.56 -19.83 -20.70
N ASN A 427 0.92 -20.94 -21.08
CA ASN A 427 -0.41 -20.90 -21.69
C ASN A 427 -1.51 -20.73 -20.63
N LEU A 428 -2.12 -19.55 -20.59
CA LEU A 428 -3.26 -19.20 -19.75
C LEU A 428 -4.48 -18.79 -20.61
N LEU A 429 -4.63 -19.34 -21.82
CA LEU A 429 -5.75 -19.06 -22.73
C LEU A 429 -7.10 -19.47 -22.14
N ASP A 430 -7.13 -20.54 -21.34
CA ASP A 430 -8.33 -21.02 -20.68
C ASP A 430 -8.64 -20.29 -19.37
N GLU A 431 -7.72 -19.48 -18.84
CA GLU A 431 -7.99 -18.76 -17.61
C GLU A 431 -8.82 -17.50 -17.86
N PRO A 432 -10.04 -17.38 -17.30
CA PRO A 432 -10.97 -16.29 -17.64
C PRO A 432 -10.42 -14.89 -17.37
N SER A 433 -9.48 -14.75 -16.43
CA SER A 433 -8.87 -13.47 -16.05
C SER A 433 -7.70 -13.06 -16.94
N VAL A 434 -7.14 -13.97 -17.75
CA VAL A 434 -5.91 -13.73 -18.55
C VAL A 434 -6.16 -13.93 -20.04
N GLN A 435 -6.78 -15.06 -20.42
CA GLN A 435 -7.14 -15.42 -21.80
C GLN A 435 -6.00 -15.23 -22.81
N ALA A 436 -4.77 -15.57 -22.41
CA ALA A 436 -3.56 -15.30 -23.18
C ALA A 436 -2.41 -16.24 -22.86
N ILE A 437 -1.43 -16.28 -23.75
CA ILE A 437 -0.11 -16.81 -23.43
C ILE A 437 0.73 -15.68 -22.83
N VAL A 438 1.17 -15.86 -21.59
CA VAL A 438 2.00 -14.87 -20.88
C VAL A 438 3.46 -15.18 -21.13
N VAL A 439 4.19 -14.25 -21.75
CA VAL A 439 5.62 -14.35 -22.02
C VAL A 439 6.37 -13.33 -21.17
N ASN A 440 7.11 -13.81 -20.18
CA ASN A 440 8.09 -13.02 -19.44
C ASN A 440 9.44 -13.20 -20.12
N TYR A 441 10.16 -12.11 -20.38
CA TYR A 441 11.45 -12.19 -21.06
C TYR A 441 12.46 -11.17 -20.50
N ARG A 442 13.71 -11.59 -20.37
CA ARG A 442 14.79 -10.79 -19.82
C ARG A 442 16.03 -10.84 -20.70
N GLY A 443 16.68 -9.70 -20.86
CA GLY A 443 17.99 -9.64 -21.50
C GLY A 443 19.08 -10.28 -20.63
N ILE A 444 19.79 -11.28 -21.18
CA ILE A 444 20.87 -12.01 -20.49
C ILE A 444 22.22 -11.88 -21.23
N THR A 445 22.35 -10.93 -22.16
CA THR A 445 23.56 -10.73 -22.98
C THR A 445 24.82 -10.52 -22.13
N ASP A 446 24.76 -9.66 -21.11
CA ASP A 446 25.91 -9.37 -20.24
C ASP A 446 26.35 -10.62 -19.46
N ARG A 447 25.37 -11.42 -19.00
CA ARG A 447 25.62 -12.71 -18.33
C ARG A 447 26.31 -13.69 -19.29
N LYS A 448 25.81 -13.83 -20.53
CA LYS A 448 26.43 -14.71 -21.54
C LYS A 448 27.84 -14.26 -21.92
N GLN A 449 28.08 -12.96 -22.04
CA GLN A 449 29.42 -12.42 -22.31
C GLN A 449 30.38 -12.67 -21.14
N ALA A 450 29.93 -12.48 -19.91
CA ALA A 450 30.74 -12.79 -18.72
C ALA A 450 31.08 -14.29 -18.65
N GLU A 451 30.10 -15.17 -18.90
CA GLU A 451 30.33 -16.62 -18.95
C GLU A 451 31.32 -17.02 -20.05
N GLN A 452 31.24 -16.41 -21.24
CA GLN A 452 32.19 -16.66 -22.33
C GLN A 452 33.59 -16.12 -22.01
N ASN A 453 33.70 -14.91 -21.48
CA ASN A 453 34.97 -14.31 -21.08
C ASN A 453 35.65 -15.15 -20.00
N LEU A 454 34.89 -15.67 -19.04
CA LEU A 454 35.39 -16.55 -18.00
C LEU A 454 35.88 -17.89 -18.58
N LYS A 455 35.16 -18.48 -19.53
CA LYS A 455 35.61 -19.68 -20.26
C LYS A 455 36.91 -19.43 -21.01
N LEU A 456 37.02 -18.31 -21.74
CA LEU A 456 38.23 -17.95 -22.47
C LEU A 456 39.41 -17.69 -21.54
N TYR A 457 39.17 -17.01 -20.41
CA TYR A 457 40.21 -16.75 -19.41
C TYR A 457 40.73 -18.05 -18.78
N ASN A 458 39.83 -18.98 -18.42
CA ASN A 458 40.21 -20.29 -17.91
C ASN A 458 40.99 -21.11 -18.94
N ALA A 459 40.60 -21.06 -20.22
CA ALA A 459 41.32 -21.72 -21.30
C ALA A 459 42.74 -21.14 -21.49
N ARG A 460 42.90 -19.81 -21.43
CA ARG A 460 44.22 -19.15 -21.51
C ARG A 460 45.12 -19.50 -20.33
N LEU A 461 44.58 -19.50 -19.11
CA LEU A 461 45.32 -19.92 -17.91
C LEU A 461 45.81 -21.37 -18.01
N ALA A 462 45.00 -22.26 -18.58
CA ALA A 462 45.40 -23.65 -18.80
C ALA A 462 46.52 -23.78 -19.84
N GLU A 463 46.48 -22.97 -20.90
CA GLU A 463 47.54 -22.93 -21.92
C GLU A 463 48.85 -22.30 -21.39
N GLU A 464 48.77 -21.28 -20.55
CA GLU A 464 49.94 -20.62 -19.95
C GLU A 464 50.67 -21.57 -18.99
N LYS A 465 49.93 -22.25 -18.11
CA LYS A 465 50.51 -23.27 -17.21
C LYS A 465 51.25 -24.38 -17.96
N THR A 466 50.65 -24.90 -19.04
CA THR A 466 51.26 -25.96 -19.84
C THR A 466 52.51 -25.49 -20.59
N LYS A 467 52.56 -24.23 -21.05
CA LYS A 467 53.77 -23.64 -21.65
C LYS A 467 54.89 -23.43 -20.64
N ASP A 468 54.58 -22.93 -19.44
CA ASP A 468 55.57 -22.73 -18.37
C ASP A 468 56.21 -24.06 -17.92
N GLU A 469 55.40 -25.11 -17.80
CA GLU A 469 55.88 -26.46 -17.49
C GLU A 469 56.79 -27.00 -18.60
N ALA A 470 56.41 -26.82 -19.88
CA ALA A 470 57.20 -27.27 -21.01
C ALA A 470 58.53 -26.49 -21.15
N LEU A 471 58.53 -25.18 -20.94
CA LEU A 471 59.75 -24.34 -20.97
C LEU A 471 60.75 -24.80 -19.92
N ILE A 472 60.28 -25.02 -18.69
CA ILE A 472 61.14 -25.41 -17.57
C ILE A 472 61.65 -26.85 -17.71
N ALA A 473 60.86 -27.73 -18.33
CA ALA A 473 61.29 -29.08 -18.68
C ALA A 473 62.30 -29.11 -19.85
N SER A 474 62.27 -28.14 -20.76
CA SER A 474 63.18 -28.08 -21.92
C SER A 474 64.58 -27.55 -21.61
N ILE A 475 64.76 -26.93 -20.43
CA ILE A 475 66.06 -26.40 -19.99
C ILE A 475 66.93 -27.58 -19.54
N GLY A 476 68.08 -27.76 -20.20
CA GLY A 476 69.05 -28.81 -19.88
C GLY A 476 69.83 -28.61 -18.59
N ASP A 477 69.61 -27.50 -17.86
CA ASP A 477 70.16 -27.23 -16.53
C ASP A 477 69.17 -27.65 -15.44
N GLY A 478 69.66 -28.20 -14.34
CA GLY A 478 68.83 -28.47 -13.15
C GLY A 478 68.32 -27.18 -12.52
N ILE A 479 66.99 -26.98 -12.50
CA ILE A 479 66.32 -25.83 -11.89
C ILE A 479 65.66 -26.28 -10.60
N ILE A 480 65.94 -25.55 -9.53
CA ILE A 480 65.32 -25.72 -8.21
C ILE A 480 64.66 -24.39 -7.85
N ALA A 481 63.35 -24.43 -7.56
CA ALA A 481 62.63 -23.32 -6.97
C ALA A 481 62.38 -23.61 -5.49
N THR A 482 62.56 -22.60 -4.65
CA THR A 482 62.40 -22.68 -3.20
C THR A 482 61.43 -21.63 -2.68
N ASP A 483 60.86 -21.86 -1.49
CA ASP A 483 60.10 -20.85 -0.74
C ASP A 483 61.04 -19.83 -0.04
N PRO A 484 60.52 -18.76 0.58
CA PRO A 484 61.34 -17.78 1.30
C PRO A 484 62.15 -18.35 2.49
N GLN A 485 61.85 -19.57 2.95
CA GLN A 485 62.55 -20.26 4.02
C GLN A 485 63.63 -21.23 3.48
N GLY A 486 63.80 -21.31 2.15
CA GLY A 486 64.80 -22.15 1.49
C GLY A 486 64.36 -23.61 1.28
N LYS A 487 63.09 -23.93 1.50
CA LYS A 487 62.51 -25.25 1.26
C LYS A 487 62.21 -25.42 -0.23
N ILE A 488 62.56 -26.55 -0.82
CA ILE A 488 62.30 -26.84 -2.23
C ILE A 488 60.80 -26.95 -2.45
N ILE A 489 60.27 -26.12 -3.35
CA ILE A 489 58.86 -26.15 -3.76
C ILE A 489 58.69 -26.81 -5.12
N ARG A 490 59.75 -26.86 -5.94
CA ARG A 490 59.73 -27.48 -7.26
C ARG A 490 61.13 -27.74 -7.80
N VAL A 491 61.29 -28.81 -8.55
CA VAL A 491 62.47 -29.11 -9.38
C VAL A 491 62.04 -29.38 -10.82
N ASN A 492 62.91 -29.14 -11.81
CA ASN A 492 62.63 -29.51 -13.19
C ASN A 492 63.13 -30.93 -13.53
N ARG A 493 62.74 -31.43 -14.70
CA ARG A 493 63.15 -32.76 -15.17
C ARG A 493 64.66 -32.92 -15.33
N ALA A 494 65.37 -31.89 -15.78
CA ALA A 494 66.83 -31.96 -15.88
C ALA A 494 67.51 -32.13 -14.51
N PHE A 495 66.95 -31.60 -13.43
CA PHE A 495 67.44 -31.87 -12.07
C PHE A 495 67.27 -33.35 -11.72
N GLU A 496 66.11 -33.94 -12.01
CA GLU A 496 65.85 -35.37 -11.81
C GLU A 496 66.81 -36.22 -12.65
N ASP A 497 67.00 -35.91 -13.93
CA ASP A 497 67.92 -36.62 -14.83
C ASP A 497 69.39 -36.52 -14.36
N MET A 498 69.80 -35.36 -13.81
CA MET A 498 71.17 -35.15 -13.31
C MET A 498 71.44 -35.79 -11.95
N THR A 499 70.42 -35.84 -11.09
CA THR A 499 70.57 -36.23 -9.68
C THR A 499 70.03 -37.60 -9.34
N GLY A 500 69.11 -38.13 -10.15
CA GLY A 500 68.39 -39.37 -9.92
C GLY A 500 67.35 -39.29 -8.79
N LEU A 501 67.02 -38.08 -8.31
CA LEU A 501 66.05 -37.85 -7.23
C LEU A 501 64.70 -37.40 -7.80
N GLU A 502 63.62 -38.06 -7.41
CA GLU A 502 62.28 -37.71 -7.87
C GLU A 502 61.75 -36.47 -7.14
N PRO A 503 60.91 -35.63 -7.79
CA PRO A 503 60.35 -34.43 -7.17
C PRO A 503 59.66 -34.69 -5.83
N GLU A 504 58.99 -35.84 -5.68
CA GLU A 504 58.28 -36.22 -4.46
C GLU A 504 59.22 -36.44 -3.25
N GLU A 505 60.48 -36.80 -3.50
CA GLU A 505 61.48 -37.07 -2.45
C GLU A 505 62.16 -35.79 -1.95
N VAL A 506 62.19 -34.75 -2.78
CA VAL A 506 62.96 -33.52 -2.52
C VAL A 506 62.08 -32.30 -2.22
N VAL A 507 60.85 -32.26 -2.73
CA VAL A 507 59.90 -31.18 -2.44
C VAL A 507 59.55 -31.21 -0.95
N GLY A 508 59.79 -30.08 -0.30
CA GLY A 508 59.61 -29.95 1.13
C GLY A 508 60.88 -30.12 1.96
N HIS A 509 62.03 -30.41 1.35
CA HIS A 509 63.31 -30.41 2.03
C HIS A 509 64.11 -29.16 1.70
N THR A 510 65.05 -28.77 2.56
CA THR A 510 65.98 -27.67 2.22
C THR A 510 67.03 -28.18 1.23
N THR A 511 67.55 -27.32 0.35
CA THR A 511 68.63 -27.73 -0.57
C THR A 511 69.88 -28.24 0.16
N ALA A 512 70.08 -27.82 1.42
CA ALA A 512 71.18 -28.26 2.26
C ALA A 512 71.04 -29.72 2.73
N GLU A 513 69.80 -30.16 2.95
CA GLU A 513 69.47 -31.55 3.30
C GLU A 513 69.67 -32.49 2.12
N VAL A 514 69.25 -32.04 0.92
CA VAL A 514 69.23 -32.86 -0.30
C VAL A 514 70.57 -32.89 -1.02
N LEU A 515 71.26 -31.74 -1.13
CA LEU A 515 72.47 -31.59 -1.94
C LEU A 515 73.70 -31.29 -1.08
N ARG A 516 74.78 -32.04 -1.29
CA ARG A 516 76.08 -31.77 -0.68
C ARG A 516 76.93 -30.96 -1.65
N VAL A 517 77.17 -29.69 -1.31
CA VAL A 517 77.99 -28.79 -2.12
C VAL A 517 79.42 -28.81 -1.59
N GLU A 518 80.39 -29.07 -2.46
CA GLU A 518 81.81 -29.14 -2.18
C GLU A 518 82.57 -28.12 -3.03
N ASN A 519 83.70 -27.62 -2.52
CA ASN A 519 84.62 -26.78 -3.28
C ASN A 519 85.51 -27.61 -4.22
N ASP A 520 86.26 -26.96 -5.09
CA ASP A 520 87.16 -27.61 -6.07
C ASP A 520 88.26 -28.49 -5.43
N LYS A 521 88.45 -28.41 -4.10
CA LYS A 521 89.38 -29.22 -3.31
C LYS A 521 88.69 -30.40 -2.60
N GLY A 522 87.40 -30.65 -2.88
CA GLY A 522 86.61 -31.74 -2.30
C GLY A 522 86.18 -31.52 -0.85
N GLN A 523 86.27 -30.30 -0.33
CA GLN A 523 85.82 -29.98 1.04
C GLN A 523 84.38 -29.46 1.04
N PRO A 524 83.53 -29.91 2.00
CA PRO A 524 82.13 -29.48 2.07
C PRO A 524 82.02 -28.00 2.42
N ILE A 525 81.15 -27.29 1.71
CA ILE A 525 80.87 -25.87 1.96
C ILE A 525 79.74 -25.75 2.99
N PRO A 526 79.98 -25.05 4.14
CA PRO A 526 78.94 -24.79 5.14
C PRO A 526 77.74 -24.08 4.52
N ASP A 527 76.53 -24.40 4.97
CA ASP A 527 75.30 -23.89 4.36
C ASP A 527 75.24 -22.35 4.29
N GLN A 528 75.71 -21.68 5.36
CA GLN A 528 75.77 -20.21 5.45
C GLN A 528 76.63 -19.56 4.36
N GLU A 529 77.61 -20.29 3.82
CA GLU A 529 78.54 -19.83 2.79
C GLU A 529 78.08 -20.21 1.37
N ARG A 530 77.06 -21.07 1.25
CA ARG A 530 76.51 -21.48 -0.05
C ARG A 530 75.81 -20.31 -0.73
N SER A 531 75.83 -20.33 -2.06
CA SER A 531 75.27 -19.24 -2.85
C SER A 531 73.76 -19.06 -2.67
N LEU A 532 73.01 -20.11 -2.35
CA LEU A 532 71.58 -20.00 -2.06
C LEU A 532 71.31 -19.27 -0.73
N HIS A 533 71.99 -19.66 0.36
CA HIS A 533 71.85 -18.98 1.66
C HIS A 533 72.29 -17.51 1.57
N ARG A 534 73.37 -17.21 0.83
CA ARG A 534 73.82 -15.84 0.57
C ARG A 534 72.81 -15.03 -0.25
N ALA A 535 72.13 -15.66 -1.20
CA ALA A 535 71.07 -14.98 -1.96
C ALA A 535 69.88 -14.61 -1.06
N PHE A 536 69.46 -15.51 -0.16
CA PHE A 536 68.38 -15.23 0.79
C PHE A 536 68.77 -14.16 1.83
N SER A 537 69.98 -14.21 2.38
CA SER A 537 70.41 -13.27 3.43
C SER A 537 70.71 -11.86 2.89
N SER A 538 71.19 -11.75 1.65
CA SER A 538 71.49 -10.46 1.01
C SER A 538 70.31 -9.86 0.23
N GLY A 539 69.33 -10.68 -0.16
CA GLY A 539 68.24 -10.27 -1.05
C GLY A 539 68.70 -9.93 -2.47
N GLN A 540 69.97 -10.19 -2.82
CA GLN A 540 70.53 -9.91 -4.14
C GLN A 540 70.82 -11.21 -4.90
N ARG A 541 70.85 -11.11 -6.23
CA ARG A 541 71.21 -12.23 -7.11
C ARG A 541 72.67 -12.61 -6.87
N VAL A 542 72.92 -13.83 -6.37
CA VAL A 542 74.26 -14.40 -6.18
C VAL A 542 74.55 -15.42 -7.26
N VAL A 543 75.63 -15.22 -8.02
CA VAL A 543 76.14 -16.19 -9.00
C VAL A 543 77.32 -16.92 -8.36
N ALA A 544 77.25 -18.24 -8.28
CA ALA A 544 78.34 -19.07 -7.79
C ALA A 544 79.41 -19.28 -8.87
N SER A 545 80.68 -19.16 -8.52
CA SER A 545 81.80 -19.59 -9.37
C SER A 545 82.26 -20.99 -8.93
N HIS A 546 81.85 -22.00 -9.71
CA HIS A 546 82.22 -23.43 -9.62
C HIS A 546 82.00 -24.11 -8.26
N TYR A 547 81.04 -25.03 -8.22
CA TYR A 547 80.86 -25.98 -7.11
C TYR A 547 80.77 -27.39 -7.65
N LEU A 548 81.30 -28.34 -6.90
CA LEU A 548 81.02 -29.76 -7.09
C LEU A 548 79.81 -30.12 -6.24
N VAL A 549 78.73 -30.55 -6.87
CA VAL A 549 77.53 -31.02 -6.16
C VAL A 549 77.59 -32.55 -6.12
N ARG A 550 77.70 -33.12 -4.91
CA ARG A 550 77.50 -34.55 -4.69
C ARG A 550 76.08 -34.79 -4.20
N ILE A 551 75.41 -35.74 -4.85
CA ILE A 551 74.10 -36.22 -4.40
C ILE A 551 74.35 -37.10 -3.18
N ARG A 552 73.59 -36.83 -2.12
CA ARG A 552 73.64 -37.61 -0.89
C ARG A 552 72.60 -38.71 -1.06
N PHE A 553 73.01 -39.97 -1.24
CA PHE A 553 72.08 -41.10 -1.16
C PHE A 553 71.51 -41.16 0.27
N PHE A 554 70.30 -40.64 0.45
CA PHE A 554 69.52 -40.81 1.66
C PHE A 554 68.31 -41.68 1.31
N SER A 555 68.21 -42.83 1.97
CA SER A 555 66.97 -43.60 2.02
C SER A 555 65.98 -42.83 2.89
N PHE A 556 65.02 -42.15 2.28
CA PHE A 556 63.89 -41.58 3.02
C PHE A 556 62.92 -42.72 3.38
N SER A 557 62.65 -42.92 4.68
CA SER A 557 61.44 -43.64 5.10
C SER A 557 60.23 -42.78 4.72
N PRO A 558 59.16 -43.36 4.15
CA PRO A 558 58.02 -42.59 3.66
C PRO A 558 57.31 -41.93 4.84
N VAL A 559 57.25 -40.60 4.83
CA VAL A 559 56.41 -39.82 5.75
C VAL A 559 54.97 -39.88 5.23
N ALA A 560 54.07 -40.22 6.14
CA ALA A 560 52.66 -40.53 5.94
C ALA A 560 51.90 -39.49 5.09
N GLY A 561 51.04 -40.00 4.22
CA GLY A 561 50.19 -39.23 3.31
C GLY A 561 49.21 -38.27 4.00
N PRO A 562 48.62 -37.34 3.24
CA PRO A 562 47.75 -36.30 3.77
C PRO A 562 46.44 -36.90 4.30
N VAL A 563 46.08 -36.45 5.50
CA VAL A 563 44.75 -36.61 6.09
C VAL A 563 43.71 -36.02 5.14
N SER A 564 42.87 -36.88 4.57
CA SER A 564 41.63 -36.51 3.91
C SER A 564 40.66 -35.94 4.96
N GLY A 565 40.49 -34.63 4.98
CA GLY A 565 39.31 -33.98 5.55
C GLY A 565 38.22 -33.91 4.49
N SER A 566 37.22 -34.79 4.60
CA SER A 566 35.88 -34.60 4.05
C SER A 566 34.97 -34.03 5.11
#